data_AF-Q6Y1I8-F1
#
_entry.id   AF-Q6Y1I8-F1
#
_cell.length_a   1.000
_cell.length_b   1.000
_cell.length_c   1.000
_cell.angle_alpha   90.00
_cell.angle_beta   90.00
_cell.angle_gamma   90.00
#
_symmetry.space_group_name_H-M   'P 1'
#
loop_
_entity.id
_entity.type
_entity.pdbx_description
1 polymer ?
#
loop_
_entity_poly.entity_id
_entity_poly.type
_entity_poly.pdbx_seq_one_letter_code
_entity_poly.pdbx_strand_id
1 'polypeptide(L)'
;EYMPTLEEFFEEAIEQADPENMVENEYKAVNNSNYGWRALRLLARRSPHFFQPTNQQFKSLPEYLENMVIKLAKELPPPSEEIKTGEDEDEEDNDALLKENESPDVRRDKPVTGEQIEVFANKLGEQWKILAPYLEMKDSEIRQIECDSEDMKMRAKQLLVAWQDQEGVHATPENLINALNKSGLSDLAESLTNDNETNS
;
A
#
# COMPACT_ATOMS: atom_id res chain seq x y z
N GLU A 1 -12.74 4.21 -16.65
CA GLU A 1 -11.65 4.48 -15.70
C GLU A 1 -10.40 4.84 -16.48
N TYR A 2 -9.83 6.02 -16.27
CA TYR A 2 -8.59 6.45 -16.95
C TYR A 2 -7.41 6.03 -16.06
N MET A 3 -6.68 5.00 -16.48
CA MET A 3 -5.47 4.56 -15.79
C MET A 3 -4.29 5.27 -16.45
N PRO A 4 -3.53 6.13 -15.72
CA PRO A 4 -2.40 6.85 -16.29
C PRO A 4 -1.36 5.87 -16.84
N THR A 5 -0.61 6.30 -17.85
CA THR A 5 0.51 5.53 -18.37
C THR A 5 1.66 5.48 -17.35
N LEU A 6 2.62 4.57 -17.57
CA LEU A 6 3.83 4.54 -16.74
C LEU A 6 4.57 5.88 -16.83
N GLU A 7 4.71 6.44 -18.02
CA GLU A 7 5.31 7.76 -18.22
C GLU A 7 4.56 8.84 -17.44
N GLU A 8 3.23 8.96 -17.57
CA GLU A 8 2.44 9.97 -16.84
C GLU A 8 2.53 9.81 -15.32
N PHE A 9 2.58 8.58 -14.80
CA PHE A 9 2.64 8.32 -13.36
C PHE A 9 4.05 8.53 -12.79
N PHE A 10 5.08 8.21 -13.57
CA PHE A 10 6.47 8.34 -13.16
C PHE A 10 7.10 9.69 -13.52
N GLU A 11 6.45 10.53 -14.34
CA GLU A 11 6.90 11.87 -14.71
C GLU A 11 7.35 12.69 -13.50
N GLU A 12 6.50 12.78 -12.47
CA GLU A 12 6.81 13.51 -11.24
C GLU A 12 8.04 12.94 -10.51
N ALA A 13 8.16 11.61 -10.42
CA ALA A 13 9.31 10.99 -9.78
C ALA A 13 10.59 11.11 -10.63
N ILE A 14 10.47 11.10 -11.96
CA ILE A 14 11.56 11.30 -12.91
C ILE A 14 12.10 12.72 -12.76
N GLU A 15 11.23 13.72 -12.71
CA GLU A 15 11.61 15.11 -12.45
C GLU A 15 12.30 15.26 -11.09
N GLN A 16 11.77 14.63 -10.03
CA GLN A 16 12.39 14.69 -8.70
C GLN A 16 13.71 13.91 -8.59
N ALA A 17 13.93 12.93 -9.47
CA ALA A 17 15.19 12.20 -9.55
C ALA A 17 16.29 13.00 -10.27
N ASP A 18 15.93 14.08 -10.98
CA ASP A 18 16.91 14.94 -11.64
C ASP A 18 17.69 15.78 -10.61
N PRO A 19 19.04 15.70 -10.60
CA PRO A 19 19.87 16.49 -9.69
C PRO A 19 19.73 18.00 -9.88
N GLU A 20 19.25 18.49 -11.04
CA GLU A 20 18.96 19.91 -11.26
C GLU A 20 17.77 20.42 -10.42
N ASN A 21 16.83 19.54 -10.05
CA ASN A 21 15.63 19.92 -9.31
C ASN A 21 15.85 20.10 -7.80
N MET A 22 17.06 19.80 -7.27
CA MET A 22 17.43 19.97 -5.86
C MET A 22 16.41 19.39 -4.85
N VAL A 23 15.73 18.30 -5.22
CA VAL A 23 14.74 17.67 -4.34
C VAL A 23 15.46 16.80 -3.31
N GLU A 24 15.28 17.13 -2.03
CA GLU A 24 15.80 16.36 -0.92
C GLU A 24 15.21 14.94 -0.90
N ASN A 25 16.04 13.95 -0.54
CA ASN A 25 15.66 12.54 -0.61
C ASN A 25 14.36 12.25 0.15
N GLU A 26 14.17 12.86 1.33
CA GLU A 26 12.99 12.68 2.18
C GLU A 26 11.67 13.08 1.50
N TYR A 27 11.70 14.00 0.52
CA TYR A 27 10.51 14.50 -0.17
C TYR A 27 10.26 13.84 -1.53
N LYS A 28 11.13 12.92 -1.95
CA LYS A 28 10.93 12.21 -3.21
C LYS A 28 9.69 11.31 -3.14
N ALA A 29 8.93 11.27 -4.23
CA ALA A 29 7.73 10.46 -4.38
C ALA A 29 8.02 8.98 -4.10
N VAL A 30 9.19 8.47 -4.50
CA VAL A 30 9.65 7.09 -4.23
C VAL A 30 9.75 6.73 -2.74
N ASN A 31 9.97 7.71 -1.85
CA ASN A 31 9.99 7.50 -0.40
C ASN A 31 8.60 7.51 0.22
N ASN A 32 7.59 7.97 -0.52
CA ASN A 32 6.21 7.83 -0.11
C ASN A 32 5.73 6.40 -0.39
N SER A 33 5.42 5.67 0.69
CA SER A 33 4.87 4.31 0.62
C SER A 33 3.66 4.22 -0.32
N ASN A 34 2.80 5.25 -0.36
CA ASN A 34 1.62 5.28 -1.24
C ASN A 34 1.96 5.36 -2.72
N TYR A 35 2.93 6.20 -3.05
CA TYR A 35 3.42 6.30 -4.41
C TYR A 35 4.10 4.98 -4.80
N GLY A 36 4.88 4.39 -3.89
CA GLY A 36 5.68 3.23 -4.21
C GLY A 36 4.87 1.97 -4.54
N TRP A 37 3.78 1.71 -3.81
CA TRP A 37 2.92 0.56 -4.15
C TRP A 37 2.05 0.84 -5.38
N ARG A 38 1.64 2.10 -5.63
CA ARG A 38 0.94 2.49 -6.85
C ARG A 38 1.85 2.32 -8.07
N ALA A 39 3.10 2.76 -7.94
CA ALA A 39 4.18 2.54 -8.90
C ALA A 39 4.37 1.05 -9.17
N LEU A 40 4.50 0.22 -8.12
CA LEU A 40 4.68 -1.23 -8.23
C LEU A 40 3.49 -1.92 -8.91
N ARG A 41 2.26 -1.54 -8.52
CA ARG A 41 1.01 -2.07 -9.12
C ARG A 41 0.88 -1.67 -10.59
N LEU A 42 1.30 -0.46 -10.94
CA LEU A 42 1.30 0.01 -12.33
C LEU A 42 2.36 -0.73 -13.17
N LEU A 43 3.57 -0.92 -12.62
CA LEU A 43 4.65 -1.69 -13.23
C LEU A 43 4.26 -3.15 -13.49
N ALA A 44 3.65 -3.82 -12.50
CA ALA A 44 3.21 -5.21 -12.63
C ALA A 44 2.14 -5.40 -13.71
N ARG A 45 1.30 -4.39 -13.93
CA ARG A 45 0.23 -4.46 -14.95
C ARG A 45 0.69 -4.06 -16.34
N ARG A 46 1.65 -3.14 -16.45
CA ARG A 46 2.08 -2.59 -17.75
C ARG A 46 3.37 -3.19 -18.27
N SER A 47 4.20 -3.78 -17.41
CA SER A 47 5.47 -4.37 -17.80
C SER A 47 5.62 -5.78 -17.22
N PRO A 48 5.01 -6.80 -17.86
CA PRO A 48 5.11 -8.20 -17.42
C PRO A 48 6.55 -8.77 -17.49
N HIS A 49 7.47 -8.10 -18.18
CA HIS A 49 8.90 -8.45 -18.21
C HIS A 49 9.76 -7.70 -17.18
N PHE A 50 9.16 -6.80 -16.40
CA PHE A 50 9.88 -5.95 -15.46
C PHE A 50 10.35 -6.69 -14.21
N PHE A 51 9.57 -7.70 -13.80
CA PHE A 51 9.89 -8.60 -12.69
C PHE A 51 10.62 -9.84 -13.18
N GLN A 52 11.59 -9.65 -14.08
CA GLN A 52 12.50 -10.74 -14.37
C GLN A 52 13.29 -11.08 -13.10
N PRO A 53 13.58 -12.36 -12.84
CA PRO A 53 14.47 -12.75 -11.76
C PRO A 53 15.87 -12.20 -12.05
N THR A 54 16.11 -10.96 -11.62
CA THR A 54 17.40 -10.32 -11.63
C THR A 54 18.13 -10.72 -10.36
N ASN A 55 19.43 -11.02 -10.44
CA ASN A 55 20.28 -11.25 -9.26
C ASN A 55 20.45 -9.99 -8.37
N GLN A 56 19.84 -8.88 -8.75
CA GLN A 56 19.86 -7.64 -8.00
C GLN A 56 18.85 -7.72 -6.86
N GLN A 57 19.37 -7.89 -5.64
CA GLN A 57 18.57 -7.86 -4.42
C GLN A 57 18.38 -6.40 -4.02
N PHE A 58 17.13 -5.95 -4.00
CA PHE A 58 16.79 -4.61 -3.50
C PHE A 58 16.50 -4.71 -2.00
N LYS A 59 17.15 -3.85 -1.21
CA LYS A 59 16.98 -3.84 0.25
C LYS A 59 15.65 -3.21 0.66
N SER A 60 15.10 -2.31 -0.16
CA SER A 60 13.82 -1.65 0.10
C SER A 60 13.07 -1.25 -1.17
N LEU A 61 11.75 -1.06 -1.05
CA LEU A 61 10.87 -0.65 -2.16
C LEU A 61 11.24 0.74 -2.73
N PRO A 62 11.54 1.77 -1.93
CA PRO A 62 12.00 3.07 -2.45
C PRO A 62 13.25 2.94 -3.31
N GLU A 63 14.22 2.15 -2.87
CA GLU A 63 15.49 1.91 -3.58
C GLU A 63 15.27 1.20 -4.92
N TYR A 64 14.35 0.23 -4.94
CA TYR A 64 13.91 -0.40 -6.19
C TYR A 64 13.32 0.65 -7.12
N LEU A 65 12.36 1.43 -6.65
CA LEU A 65 11.63 2.40 -7.45
C LEU A 65 12.51 3.54 -7.96
N GLU A 66 13.48 4.01 -7.18
CA GLU A 66 14.47 4.99 -7.65
C GLU A 66 15.25 4.46 -8.84
N ASN A 67 15.74 3.22 -8.75
CA ASN A 67 16.41 2.58 -9.88
C ASN A 67 15.48 2.43 -11.08
N MET A 68 14.18 2.19 -10.84
CA MET A 68 13.18 2.08 -11.91
C MET A 68 12.87 3.43 -12.55
N VAL A 69 12.75 4.50 -11.76
CA VAL A 69 12.58 5.88 -12.21
C VAL A 69 13.76 6.30 -13.08
N ILE A 70 14.99 6.01 -12.65
CA ILE A 70 16.21 6.30 -13.42
C ILE A 70 16.23 5.53 -14.75
N LYS A 71 15.73 4.27 -14.76
CA LYS A 71 15.61 3.47 -15.99
C LYS A 71 14.51 3.98 -16.93
N LEU A 72 13.38 4.45 -16.37
CA LEU A 72 12.27 5.02 -17.13
C LEU A 72 12.66 6.38 -17.73
N ALA A 73 13.33 7.24 -16.98
CA ALA A 73 13.84 8.54 -17.44
C ALA A 73 14.79 8.45 -18.65
N LYS A 74 15.31 7.25 -18.96
CA LYS A 74 16.26 7.00 -20.04
C LYS A 74 15.64 6.39 -21.32
N GLU A 75 14.33 6.07 -21.36
CA GLU A 75 13.49 5.56 -22.49
C GLU A 75 14.13 4.63 -23.59
N LEU A 76 13.60 3.39 -23.68
CA LEU A 76 13.75 2.18 -24.58
C LEU A 76 14.27 2.33 -26.06
N PRO A 77 14.87 1.29 -26.75
CA PRO A 77 14.57 -0.19 -26.77
C PRO A 77 15.81 -1.16 -27.04
N PRO A 78 15.70 -2.46 -27.46
CA PRO A 78 14.81 -3.60 -27.16
C PRO A 78 15.57 -4.75 -26.39
N PRO A 79 14.96 -5.93 -26.09
CA PRO A 79 15.50 -6.91 -25.15
C PRO A 79 16.51 -7.83 -25.85
N SER A 80 17.80 -7.70 -25.58
CA SER A 80 18.80 -8.71 -25.92
C SER A 80 20.08 -8.45 -25.13
N GLU A 81 20.58 -9.55 -24.55
CA GLU A 81 21.99 -9.77 -24.23
C GLU A 81 22.58 -9.04 -23.01
N GLU A 82 22.62 -9.81 -21.92
CA GLU A 82 23.87 -10.36 -21.41
C GLU A 82 25.00 -9.42 -20.90
N ILE A 83 25.24 -9.60 -19.59
CA ILE A 83 26.51 -9.62 -18.83
C ILE A 83 27.14 -8.31 -18.33
N LYS A 84 27.58 -8.43 -17.05
CA LYS A 84 28.83 -7.91 -16.44
C LYS A 84 28.80 -6.41 -16.13
N THR A 85 29.10 -5.96 -14.92
CA THR A 85 30.20 -6.25 -13.98
C THR A 85 29.83 -5.54 -12.68
N GLY A 86 30.01 -6.13 -11.51
CA GLY A 86 31.24 -6.04 -10.71
C GLY A 86 30.79 -5.44 -9.37
N GLU A 87 30.77 -6.26 -8.31
CA GLU A 87 31.80 -6.21 -7.26
C GLU A 87 31.83 -4.84 -6.61
N ASP A 88 31.32 -4.76 -5.38
CA ASP A 88 32.17 -4.42 -4.23
C ASP A 88 31.52 -4.98 -2.96
N GLU A 89 32.31 -5.82 -2.31
CA GLU A 89 32.18 -6.28 -0.94
C GLU A 89 32.39 -5.08 -0.01
N ASP A 90 31.68 -5.03 1.12
CA ASP A 90 32.37 -4.95 2.41
C ASP A 90 31.36 -5.16 3.56
N GLU A 91 31.77 -6.07 4.42
CA GLU A 91 31.21 -6.39 5.72
C GLU A 91 31.42 -5.22 6.67
N GLU A 92 30.46 -4.92 7.55
CA GLU A 92 30.84 -4.63 8.93
C GLU A 92 29.67 -4.89 9.90
N ASP A 93 30.02 -5.76 10.84
CA ASP A 93 29.31 -6.18 12.03
C ASP A 93 29.03 -4.99 12.97
N ASN A 94 27.77 -4.80 13.37
CA ASN A 94 27.50 -4.15 14.65
C ASN A 94 26.23 -4.72 15.30
N ASP A 95 26.42 -5.81 16.04
CA ASP A 95 25.61 -6.17 17.19
C ASP A 95 25.53 -4.99 18.18
N ALA A 96 24.37 -4.33 18.24
CA ALA A 96 24.03 -3.39 19.30
C ALA A 96 22.55 -3.50 19.66
N LEU A 97 22.28 -4.43 20.56
CA LEU A 97 21.13 -4.45 21.47
C LEU A 97 20.82 -3.06 22.06
N LEU A 98 19.78 -2.38 21.56
CA LEU A 98 19.00 -1.39 22.30
C LEU A 98 17.54 -1.48 21.81
N LYS A 99 16.69 -2.25 22.51
CA LYS A 99 15.78 -1.76 23.56
C LYS A 99 14.75 -0.76 23.03
N GLU A 100 13.53 -1.27 22.82
CA GLU A 100 12.27 -0.72 23.32
C GLU A 100 12.30 0.80 23.62
N ASN A 101 11.86 1.59 22.64
CA ASN A 101 11.46 2.98 22.85
C ASN A 101 10.01 3.12 22.39
N GLU A 102 9.13 2.87 23.34
CA GLU A 102 7.77 3.38 23.35
C GLU A 102 7.82 4.90 23.18
N SER A 103 7.56 5.39 21.97
CA SER A 103 7.19 6.78 21.72
C SER A 103 5.68 6.87 21.45
N PRO A 104 4.97 7.82 22.08
CA PRO A 104 3.50 7.84 22.13
C PRO A 104 2.80 8.35 20.87
N ASP A 105 3.51 8.61 19.76
CA ASP A 105 2.97 9.33 18.59
C ASP A 105 2.80 8.47 17.32
N VAL A 106 2.82 7.13 17.44
CA VAL A 106 2.72 6.19 16.29
C VAL A 106 1.60 5.16 16.51
N ARG A 107 0.39 5.63 16.79
CA ARG A 107 -0.81 4.78 16.92
C ARG A 107 -1.78 4.88 15.75
N ARG A 108 -1.58 5.81 14.81
CA ARG A 108 -2.47 5.99 13.63
C ARG A 108 -2.04 5.18 12.40
N ASP A 109 -0.78 4.75 12.35
CA ASP A 109 -0.19 3.94 11.26
C ASP A 109 -0.28 2.42 11.47
N LYS A 110 -0.91 1.95 12.57
CA LYS A 110 -1.05 0.51 12.79
C LYS A 110 -2.24 -0.04 12.00
N PRO A 111 -2.06 -1.16 11.27
CA PRO A 111 -3.18 -1.80 10.60
C PRO A 111 -4.24 -2.19 11.64
N VAL A 112 -5.51 -2.15 11.24
CA VAL A 112 -6.65 -2.54 12.07
C VAL A 112 -6.37 -3.91 12.64
N THR A 113 -6.50 -4.06 13.95
CA THR A 113 -6.31 -5.36 14.59
C THR A 113 -7.57 -6.20 14.45
N GLY A 114 -7.45 -7.52 14.64
CA GLY A 114 -8.61 -8.43 14.57
C GLY A 114 -9.74 -8.06 15.54
N GLU A 115 -9.41 -7.46 16.67
CA GLU A 115 -10.38 -6.93 17.65
C GLU A 115 -11.13 -5.71 17.09
N GLN A 116 -10.40 -4.76 16.48
CA GLN A 116 -11.02 -3.61 15.80
C GLN A 116 -11.91 -4.06 14.65
N ILE A 117 -11.46 -5.03 13.84
CA ILE A 117 -12.27 -5.61 12.77
C ILE A 117 -13.59 -6.17 13.30
N GLU A 118 -13.60 -6.82 14.46
CA GLU A 118 -14.83 -7.36 15.04
C GLU A 118 -15.78 -6.27 15.53
N VAL A 119 -15.26 -5.22 16.16
CA VAL A 119 -16.05 -4.03 16.54
C VAL A 119 -16.64 -3.36 15.30
N PHE A 120 -15.82 -3.21 14.25
CA PHE A 120 -16.21 -2.56 13.00
C PHE A 120 -17.23 -3.39 12.26
N ALA A 121 -17.08 -4.71 12.21
CA ALA A 121 -18.05 -5.61 11.60
C ALA A 121 -19.42 -5.55 12.31
N ASN A 122 -19.42 -5.44 13.64
CA ASN A 122 -20.66 -5.29 14.41
C ASN A 122 -21.39 -3.98 14.09
N LYS A 123 -20.64 -2.88 13.87
CA LYS A 123 -21.18 -1.56 13.52
C LYS A 123 -21.58 -1.46 12.05
N LEU A 124 -20.76 -2.02 11.16
CA LEU A 124 -20.95 -2.01 9.72
C LEU A 124 -22.16 -2.85 9.29
N GLY A 125 -22.39 -3.99 9.93
CA GLY A 125 -23.60 -4.79 9.76
C GLY A 125 -23.95 -5.02 8.29
N GLU A 126 -25.12 -4.57 7.83
CA GLU A 126 -25.62 -4.69 6.44
C GLU A 126 -24.90 -3.79 5.43
N GLN A 127 -24.24 -2.74 5.90
CA GLN A 127 -23.63 -1.70 5.08
C GLN A 127 -22.28 -2.14 4.48
N TRP A 128 -21.80 -3.34 4.84
CA TRP A 128 -20.61 -3.95 4.26
C TRP A 128 -20.69 -4.04 2.72
N LYS A 129 -21.86 -4.32 2.16
CA LYS A 129 -22.06 -4.41 0.71
C LYS A 129 -21.92 -3.07 0.00
N ILE A 130 -22.26 -1.98 0.70
CA ILE A 130 -22.07 -0.61 0.20
C ILE A 130 -20.60 -0.24 0.28
N LEU A 131 -19.91 -0.63 1.35
CA LEU A 131 -18.50 -0.35 1.58
C LEU A 131 -17.57 -1.13 0.64
N ALA A 132 -17.90 -2.39 0.34
CA ALA A 132 -17.06 -3.29 -0.44
C ALA A 132 -16.50 -2.71 -1.76
N PRO A 133 -17.30 -2.06 -2.64
CA PRO A 133 -16.76 -1.44 -3.85
C PRO A 133 -15.83 -0.25 -3.56
N TYR A 134 -15.96 0.43 -2.42
CA TYR A 134 -15.07 1.54 -2.01
C TYR A 134 -13.74 1.04 -1.43
N LEU A 135 -13.71 -0.19 -0.93
CA LEU A 135 -12.49 -0.91 -0.55
C LEU A 135 -11.82 -1.60 -1.75
N GLU A 136 -12.30 -1.32 -2.97
CA GLU A 136 -11.81 -1.94 -4.22
C GLU A 136 -11.90 -3.47 -4.21
N MET A 137 -12.86 -4.03 -3.46
CA MET A 137 -13.09 -5.47 -3.43
C MET A 137 -13.69 -5.93 -4.75
N LYS A 138 -13.21 -7.07 -5.26
CA LYS A 138 -13.71 -7.64 -6.51
C LYS A 138 -15.15 -8.11 -6.34
N ASP A 139 -16.00 -7.91 -7.36
CA ASP A 139 -17.39 -8.38 -7.35
C ASP A 139 -17.49 -9.89 -7.06
N SER A 140 -16.51 -10.68 -7.54
CA SER A 140 -16.40 -12.10 -7.22
C SER A 140 -16.23 -12.38 -5.73
N GLU A 141 -15.43 -11.58 -5.03
CA GLU A 141 -15.24 -11.74 -3.58
C GLU A 141 -16.45 -11.26 -2.79
N ILE A 142 -17.09 -10.17 -3.21
CA ILE A 142 -18.33 -9.68 -2.61
C ILE A 142 -19.42 -10.76 -2.70
N ARG A 143 -19.57 -11.40 -3.86
CA ARG A 143 -20.49 -12.53 -4.05
C ARG A 143 -20.10 -13.75 -3.22
N GLN A 144 -18.82 -14.01 -3.06
CA GLN A 144 -18.35 -15.14 -2.27
C GLN A 144 -18.66 -14.93 -0.79
N ILE A 145 -18.37 -13.75 -0.23
CA ILE A 145 -18.73 -13.36 1.13
C ILE A 145 -20.25 -13.44 1.35
N GLU A 146 -21.04 -13.01 0.36
CA GLU A 146 -22.50 -13.16 0.41
C GLU A 146 -22.95 -14.62 0.43
N CYS A 147 -22.22 -15.53 -0.22
CA CYS A 147 -22.52 -16.95 -0.25
C CYS A 147 -21.98 -17.73 0.96
N ASP A 148 -20.87 -17.30 1.54
CA ASP A 148 -20.16 -17.99 2.62
C ASP A 148 -20.87 -17.85 3.98
N SER A 149 -21.65 -16.79 4.18
CA SER A 149 -22.39 -16.58 5.42
C SER A 149 -23.74 -15.92 5.16
N GLU A 150 -24.75 -16.19 5.98
CA GLU A 150 -26.05 -15.49 5.97
C GLU A 150 -26.07 -14.32 6.97
N ASP A 151 -25.17 -14.33 7.95
CA ASP A 151 -25.06 -13.31 8.99
C ASP A 151 -24.38 -12.05 8.46
N MET A 152 -25.11 -10.94 8.45
CA MET A 152 -24.61 -9.64 7.96
C MET A 152 -23.33 -9.20 8.68
N LYS A 153 -23.24 -9.48 9.99
CA LYS A 153 -22.04 -9.20 10.80
C LYS A 153 -20.84 -10.07 10.40
N MET A 154 -21.07 -11.34 10.09
CA MET A 154 -19.99 -12.22 9.62
C MET A 154 -19.52 -11.79 8.23
N ARG A 155 -20.43 -11.37 7.35
CA ARG A 155 -20.07 -10.82 6.03
C ARG A 155 -19.24 -9.55 6.15
N ALA A 156 -19.64 -8.64 7.04
CA ALA A 156 -18.88 -7.44 7.35
C ALA A 156 -17.47 -7.78 7.88
N LYS A 157 -17.36 -8.77 8.77
CA LYS A 157 -16.07 -9.25 9.28
C LYS A 157 -15.22 -9.84 8.16
N GLN A 158 -15.77 -10.72 7.33
CA GLN A 158 -15.06 -11.33 6.21
C GLN A 158 -14.58 -10.28 5.21
N LEU A 159 -15.40 -9.27 4.91
CA LEU A 159 -14.99 -8.15 4.06
C LEU A 159 -13.78 -7.41 4.63
N LEU A 160 -13.84 -7.06 5.92
CA LEU A 160 -12.75 -6.33 6.59
C LEU A 160 -11.48 -7.17 6.71
N VAL A 161 -11.59 -8.48 6.92
CA VAL A 161 -10.45 -9.41 6.91
C VAL A 161 -9.85 -9.52 5.51
N ALA A 162 -10.68 -9.68 4.48
CA ALA A 162 -10.21 -9.75 3.10
C ALA A 162 -9.56 -8.44 2.65
N TRP A 163 -10.13 -7.31 3.05
CA TRP A 163 -9.51 -5.99 2.85
C TRP A 163 -8.20 -5.86 3.63
N GLN A 164 -8.14 -6.34 4.88
CA GLN A 164 -6.90 -6.35 5.66
C GLN A 164 -5.82 -7.23 5.03
N ASP A 165 -6.18 -8.39 4.49
CA ASP A 165 -5.25 -9.27 3.76
C ASP A 165 -4.78 -8.63 2.45
N GLN A 166 -5.68 -7.92 1.76
CA GLN A 166 -5.39 -7.20 0.52
C GLN A 166 -4.50 -5.95 0.74
N GLU A 167 -4.74 -5.18 1.81
CA GLU A 167 -4.02 -3.92 2.11
C GLU A 167 -2.86 -4.08 3.09
N GLY A 168 -2.83 -5.18 3.85
CA GLY A 168 -1.80 -5.53 4.82
C GLY A 168 -1.57 -4.42 5.86
N VAL A 169 -0.38 -3.81 5.80
CA VAL A 169 0.03 -2.73 6.72
C VAL A 169 -0.75 -1.43 6.52
N HIS A 170 -1.36 -1.23 5.36
CA HIS A 170 -2.16 -0.04 5.03
C HIS A 170 -3.65 -0.21 5.31
N ALA A 171 -4.03 -1.36 5.87
CA ALA A 171 -5.38 -1.58 6.38
C ALA A 171 -5.60 -0.75 7.65
N THR A 172 -5.37 0.56 7.64
CA THR A 172 -5.47 1.41 8.82
C THR A 172 -6.92 1.85 9.05
N PRO A 173 -7.30 2.16 10.31
CA PRO A 173 -8.64 2.67 10.59
C PRO A 173 -8.92 3.98 9.81
N GLU A 174 -7.91 4.79 9.51
CA GLU A 174 -8.08 6.00 8.70
C GLU A 174 -8.49 5.71 7.25
N ASN A 175 -7.86 4.71 6.60
CA ASN A 175 -8.27 4.28 5.27
C ASN A 175 -9.71 3.76 5.26
N LEU A 176 -10.07 2.99 6.29
CA LEU A 176 -11.43 2.49 6.45
C LEU A 176 -12.44 3.61 6.68
N ILE A 177 -12.13 4.59 7.54
CA ILE A 177 -12.93 5.80 7.80
C ILE A 177 -13.10 6.62 6.52
N ASN A 178 -12.06 6.73 5.69
CA ASN A 178 -12.12 7.42 4.41
C ASN A 178 -13.04 6.69 3.43
N ALA A 179 -12.95 5.35 3.34
CA ALA A 179 -13.85 4.54 2.53
C ALA A 179 -15.31 4.66 3.01
N LEU A 180 -15.54 4.65 4.32
CA LEU A 180 -16.86 4.87 4.92
C LEU A 180 -17.43 6.24 4.55
N ASN A 181 -16.66 7.31 4.69
CA ASN A 181 -17.09 8.65 4.30
C ASN A 181 -17.43 8.74 2.81
N LYS A 182 -16.61 8.13 1.94
CA LYS A 182 -16.89 8.08 0.49
C LYS A 182 -18.14 7.26 0.15
N SER A 183 -18.45 6.24 0.94
CA SER A 183 -19.64 5.42 0.79
C SER A 183 -20.93 6.06 1.33
N GLY A 184 -20.84 7.25 1.94
CA GLY A 184 -21.96 7.94 2.58
C GLY A 184 -22.29 7.41 3.97
N LEU A 185 -21.39 6.62 4.57
CA LEU A 185 -21.50 6.04 5.90
C LEU A 185 -20.74 6.88 6.94
N SER A 186 -20.87 8.21 6.84
CA SER A 186 -20.18 9.16 7.73
C SER A 186 -20.54 8.98 9.19
N ASP A 187 -21.78 8.59 9.49
CA ASP A 187 -22.26 8.27 10.85
C ASP A 187 -21.45 7.13 11.48
N LEU A 188 -21.17 6.08 10.71
CA LEU A 188 -20.32 4.98 11.15
C LEU A 188 -18.87 5.43 11.30
N ALA A 189 -18.36 6.21 10.35
CA ALA A 189 -17.02 6.76 10.36
C ALA A 189 -16.76 7.62 11.62
N GLU A 190 -17.75 8.43 12.01
CA GLU A 190 -17.71 9.25 13.22
C GLU A 190 -17.77 8.39 14.49
N SER A 191 -18.59 7.34 14.48
CA SER A 191 -18.57 6.37 15.58
C SER A 191 -17.20 5.70 15.74
N LEU A 192 -16.52 5.40 14.64
CA LEU A 192 -15.22 4.73 14.63
C LEU A 192 -14.08 5.62 15.11
N THR A 193 -14.09 6.91 14.72
CA THR A 193 -13.08 7.86 15.21
C THR A 193 -13.21 8.10 16.71
N ASN A 194 -14.43 8.13 17.25
CA ASN A 194 -14.66 8.33 18.68
C ASN A 194 -14.18 7.13 19.51
N ASP A 195 -14.42 5.89 19.05
CA ASP A 195 -13.93 4.69 19.75
C ASP A 195 -12.39 4.58 19.72
N ASN A 196 -11.75 5.02 18.63
CA ASN A 196 -10.29 5.03 18.53
C ASN A 196 -9.64 6.07 19.46
N GLU A 197 -10.26 7.23 19.66
CA GLU A 197 -9.79 8.24 20.62
C GLU A 197 -9.97 7.78 22.07
N THR A 198 -11.06 7.06 22.40
CA THR A 198 -11.31 6.59 23.78
C THR A 198 -10.42 5.45 24.27
N ASN A 199 -9.69 4.78 23.37
CA ASN A 199 -8.73 3.73 23.72
C ASN A 199 -7.28 4.26 23.84
N SER A 200 -7.12 5.60 23.92
CA SER A 200 -5.87 6.31 24.20
C SER A 200 -5.57 6.43 25.69
#